data_AF-A0A6C0C265-F1
#
_entry.id   AF-A0A6C0C265-F1
#
_cell.length_a   1.000
_cell.length_b   1.000
_cell.length_c   1.000
_cell.angle_alpha   90.00
_cell.angle_beta   90.00
_cell.angle_gamma   90.00
#
_symmetry.space_group_name_H-M   'P 1'
#
loop_
_entity.id
_entity.type
_entity.pdbx_description
1 polymer ?
#
loop_
_entity_poly.entity_id
_entity_poly.type
_entity_poly.pdbx_seq_one_letter_code
_entity_poly.pdbx_strand_id
1 'polypeptide(L)'
;MKKNVYFLFGILISILYLYICFGCEIECNNEPKIKINIEPIIINSKLYIYGKHIHHWFVGLTSLCILLVLHLYIDYALMYFLQSFSIVLILHGLLYQDCFDFDN
;
A
#
# COMPACT_ATOMS: atom_id res chain seq x y z
N MET A 1 -15.07 12.58 -16.42
CA MET A 1 -15.51 13.16 -15.13
C MET A 1 -15.64 12.13 -14.02
N LYS A 2 -16.47 11.08 -14.15
CA LYS A 2 -16.63 10.05 -13.10
C LYS A 2 -15.32 9.34 -12.69
N LYS A 3 -14.46 8.97 -13.65
CA LYS A 3 -13.16 8.30 -13.41
C LYS A 3 -12.24 9.10 -12.48
N ASN A 4 -12.10 10.41 -12.74
CA ASN A 4 -11.27 11.30 -11.92
C ASN A 4 -11.80 11.40 -10.48
N VAL A 5 -13.12 11.28 -10.28
CA VAL A 5 -13.71 11.26 -8.94
C VAL A 5 -13.31 10.01 -8.18
N TYR A 6 -13.36 8.83 -8.81
CA TYR A 6 -12.92 7.58 -8.15
C TYR A 6 -11.43 7.56 -7.88
N PHE A 7 -10.63 8.12 -8.80
CA PHE A 7 -9.20 8.27 -8.61
C PHE A 7 -8.90 9.17 -7.40
N LEU A 8 -9.51 10.36 -7.34
CA LEU A 8 -9.36 11.28 -6.22
C LEU A 8 -9.87 10.66 -4.90
N PHE A 9 -10.98 9.94 -4.96
CA PHE A 9 -11.52 9.24 -3.79
C PHE A 9 -10.54 8.19 -3.27
N GLY A 10 -9.87 7.43 -4.15
CA GLY A 10 -8.83 6.48 -3.74
C GLY A 10 -7.63 7.16 -3.10
N ILE A 11 -7.20 8.33 -3.60
CA ILE A 11 -6.17 9.15 -2.93
C ILE A 11 -6.62 9.52 -1.51
N LEU A 12 -7.80 10.10 -1.35
CA LEU A 12 -8.29 10.55 -0.04
C LEU A 12 -8.42 9.40 0.97
N ILE A 13 -8.98 8.27 0.53
CA ILE A 13 -9.13 7.09 1.40
C ILE A 13 -7.78 6.48 1.75
N SER A 14 -6.81 6.45 0.82
CA SER A 14 -5.46 5.97 1.13
C SER A 14 -4.72 6.86 2.14
N ILE A 15 -4.82 8.19 2.02
CA ILE A 15 -4.26 9.11 3.01
C ILE A 15 -4.91 8.91 4.37
N LEU A 16 -6.24 8.80 4.43
CA LEU A 16 -6.96 8.54 5.68
C LEU A 16 -6.54 7.20 6.30
N TYR A 17 -6.43 6.14 5.49
CA TYR A 17 -5.96 4.83 5.92
C TYR A 17 -4.55 4.91 6.53
N LEU A 18 -3.62 5.60 5.85
CA LEU A 18 -2.25 5.79 6.33
C LEU A 18 -2.22 6.57 7.64
N TYR A 19 -3.00 7.64 7.74
CA TYR A 19 -3.10 8.44 8.97
C TYR A 19 -3.63 7.60 10.16
N ILE A 20 -4.65 6.77 9.92
CA ILE A 20 -5.21 5.91 10.96
C ILE A 20 -4.20 4.84 11.40
N CYS A 21 -3.49 4.23 10.45
CA CYS A 21 -2.59 3.11 10.72
C CYS A 21 -1.23 3.56 11.25
N PHE A 22 -0.62 4.59 10.66
CA PHE A 22 0.76 5.01 10.91
C PHE A 22 0.85 6.39 11.60
N GLY A 23 -0.18 7.23 11.51
CA GLY A 23 -0.15 8.58 12.05
C GLY A 23 0.42 9.61 11.07
N CYS A 24 1.03 10.68 11.58
CA CYS A 24 1.64 11.74 10.78
C CYS A 24 3.14 11.57 10.57
N GLU A 25 3.78 10.72 11.37
CA GLU A 25 5.23 10.59 11.41
C GLU A 25 5.67 9.40 10.59
N ILE A 26 6.69 9.59 9.76
CA ILE A 26 7.29 8.54 8.94
C ILE A 26 8.52 8.05 9.69
N GLU A 27 8.31 7.00 10.49
CA GLU A 27 9.35 6.40 11.32
C GLU A 27 9.65 4.98 10.86
N CYS A 28 10.92 4.70 10.56
CA CYS A 28 11.38 3.37 10.19
C CYS A 28 11.06 2.35 11.28
N ASN A 29 10.76 1.11 10.88
CA ASN A 29 10.39 0.01 11.77
C ASN A 29 9.15 0.20 12.67
N ASN A 30 8.46 1.34 12.61
CA ASN A 30 7.28 1.58 13.43
C ASN A 30 6.12 0.64 13.02
N GLU A 31 5.47 0.05 14.01
CA GLU A 31 4.36 -0.86 13.76
C GLU A 31 3.06 -0.06 13.55
N PRO A 32 2.18 -0.50 12.65
CA PRO A 32 0.87 0.10 12.53
C PRO A 32 0.10 0.00 13.85
N LYS A 33 -0.60 1.08 14.23
CA LYS A 33 -1.48 1.13 15.40
C LYS A 33 -2.54 0.03 15.36
N ILE A 34 -3.02 -0.28 14.16
CA ILE A 34 -3.94 -1.39 13.90
C ILE A 34 -3.13 -2.62 13.51
N LYS A 35 -3.05 -3.59 14.42
CA LYS A 35 -2.37 -4.86 14.20
C LYS A 35 -3.27 -5.85 13.46
N ILE A 36 -2.81 -6.27 12.29
CA ILE A 36 -3.41 -7.31 11.46
C ILE A 36 -2.42 -8.46 11.45
N ASN A 37 -2.84 -9.60 11.97
CA ASN A 37 -2.02 -10.81 12.04
C ASN A 37 -2.70 -11.93 11.25
N ILE A 38 -1.97 -12.50 10.31
CA ILE A 38 -2.37 -13.67 9.51
C ILE A 38 -1.16 -14.59 9.46
N GLU A 39 -0.96 -15.36 10.53
CA GLU A 39 0.19 -16.25 10.64
C GLU A 39 0.17 -17.35 9.57
N PRO A 40 1.33 -17.76 9.03
CA PRO A 40 2.69 -17.30 9.37
C PRO A 40 3.18 -16.09 8.53
N ILE A 41 2.31 -15.50 7.71
CA ILE A 41 2.69 -14.59 6.63
C ILE A 41 2.68 -13.12 7.08
N ILE A 42 1.72 -12.72 7.92
CA ILE A 42 1.59 -11.35 8.42
C ILE A 42 1.71 -11.37 9.94
N ILE A 43 2.76 -10.76 10.47
CA ILE A 43 3.06 -10.69 11.91
C ILE A 43 3.26 -9.21 12.28
N ASN A 44 2.47 -8.72 13.23
CA ASN A 44 2.36 -7.30 13.60
C ASN A 44 2.13 -6.38 12.38
N SER A 45 1.24 -6.77 11.46
CA SER A 45 0.99 -6.06 10.20
C SER A 45 2.21 -5.94 9.26
N LYS A 46 3.32 -6.63 9.56
CA LYS A 46 4.48 -6.75 8.67
C LYS A 46 4.35 -8.03 7.85
N LEU A 47 4.53 -7.92 6.54
CA LEU A 47 4.46 -9.05 5.62
C LEU A 47 5.82 -9.74 5.55
N TYR A 48 5.86 -11.04 5.82
CA TYR A 48 7.06 -11.86 5.73
C TYR A 48 6.92 -12.93 4.64
N ILE A 49 7.92 -13.01 3.77
CA ILE A 49 8.02 -14.05 2.74
C ILE A 49 9.39 -14.72 2.88
N TYR A 50 9.41 -16.02 3.15
CA TYR A 50 10.65 -16.78 3.43
C TYR A 50 11.55 -16.15 4.50
N GLY A 51 10.95 -15.56 5.54
CA GLY A 51 11.66 -14.91 6.64
C GLY A 51 12.13 -13.47 6.36
N LYS A 52 11.93 -12.94 5.14
CA LYS A 52 12.25 -11.55 4.79
C LYS A 52 11.03 -10.66 4.90
N HIS A 53 11.20 -9.49 5.51
CA HIS A 53 10.16 -8.47 5.56
C HIS A 53 9.99 -7.83 4.16
N ILE A 54 8.75 -7.76 3.71
CA ILE A 54 8.37 -7.11 2.47
C ILE A 54 7.69 -5.80 2.82
N HIS A 55 8.35 -4.70 2.46
CA HIS A 55 7.81 -3.36 2.60
C HIS A 55 6.51 -3.18 1.80
N HIS A 56 5.55 -2.44 2.37
CA HIS A 56 4.23 -2.24 1.76
C HIS A 56 4.29 -1.52 0.42
N TRP A 57 5.32 -0.73 0.11
CA TRP A 57 5.48 -0.14 -1.22
C TRP A 57 5.63 -1.21 -2.30
N PHE A 58 6.29 -2.33 -2.00
CA PHE A 58 6.48 -3.42 -2.97
C PHE A 58 5.15 -4.14 -3.24
N VAL A 59 4.32 -4.31 -2.20
CA VAL A 59 2.95 -4.82 -2.32
C VAL A 59 2.10 -3.87 -3.17
N GLY A 60 2.21 -2.56 -2.92
CA GLY A 60 1.54 -1.53 -3.70
C GLY A 60 1.98 -1.53 -5.18
N LEU A 61 3.27 -1.67 -5.44
CA LEU A 61 3.83 -1.73 -6.79
C LEU A 61 3.32 -2.96 -7.56
N THR A 62 3.39 -4.13 -6.92
CA THR A 62 2.89 -5.38 -7.52
C THR A 62 1.40 -5.27 -7.84
N SER A 63 0.60 -4.73 -6.90
CA SER A 63 -0.83 -4.50 -7.08
C SER A 63 -1.11 -3.53 -8.23
N LEU A 64 -0.35 -2.43 -8.33
CA LEU A 64 -0.49 -1.45 -9.41
C LEU A 64 -0.19 -2.08 -10.78
N CYS A 65 0.88 -2.87 -10.90
CA CYS A 65 1.21 -3.58 -12.14
C CYS A 65 0.08 -4.52 -12.58
N ILE A 66 -0.45 -5.33 -11.66
CA ILE A 66 -1.58 -6.22 -11.94
C ILE A 66 -2.81 -5.41 -12.39
N LEU A 67 -3.14 -4.34 -11.67
CA LEU A 67 -4.27 -3.48 -11.98
C LEU A 67 -4.13 -2.80 -13.34
N LEU A 68 -2.92 -2.36 -13.74
CA LEU A 68 -2.67 -1.76 -15.04
C LEU A 68 -2.87 -2.77 -16.17
N VAL A 69 -2.35 -4.00 -16.01
CA VAL A 69 -2.56 -5.07 -17.00
C VAL A 69 -4.03 -5.43 -17.12
N LEU A 70 -4.73 -5.60 -16.00
CA LEU A 70 -6.17 -5.87 -16.02
C LEU A 70 -6.96 -4.73 -16.68
N HIS A 71 -6.51 -3.48 -16.53
CA HIS A 71 -7.20 -2.30 -17.09
C HIS A 71 -7.20 -2.31 -18.63
N LEU A 72 -6.27 -3.05 -19.25
CA LEU A 72 -6.27 -3.23 -20.70
C LEU A 72 -7.48 -4.03 -21.19
N TYR A 73 -8.09 -4.82 -20.31
CA TYR A 73 -9.20 -5.72 -20.64
C TYR A 73 -10.53 -5.29 -19.99
N ILE A 74 -10.47 -4.57 -18.88
CA ILE A 74 -11.63 -4.23 -18.05
C ILE A 74 -11.50 -2.77 -17.61
N ASP A 75 -12.56 -1.97 -17.77
CA ASP A 75 -12.58 -0.55 -17.38
C ASP A 75 -13.67 -0.30 -16.33
N TYR A 76 -13.37 -0.65 -15.07
CA TYR A 76 -14.26 -0.41 -13.93
C TYR A 76 -13.80 0.77 -13.09
N ALA A 77 -14.78 1.52 -12.55
CA ALA A 77 -14.54 2.61 -11.60
C ALA A 77 -13.65 2.20 -10.41
N LEU A 78 -13.84 0.98 -9.91
CA LEU A 78 -13.03 0.40 -8.82
C LEU A 78 -11.54 0.34 -9.19
N MET A 79 -11.18 0.17 -10.46
CA MET A 79 -9.77 0.09 -10.88
C MET A 79 -9.06 1.44 -10.71
N TYR A 80 -9.71 2.55 -11.05
CA TYR A 80 -9.14 3.89 -10.81
C TYR A 80 -8.92 4.16 -9.33
N PHE A 81 -9.87 3.72 -8.48
CA PHE A 81 -9.74 3.80 -7.03
C PHE A 81 -8.55 2.98 -6.52
N LEU A 82 -8.46 1.71 -6.91
CA LEU A 82 -7.39 0.82 -6.45
C LEU A 82 -6.01 1.23 -6.98
N GLN A 83 -5.95 1.76 -8.20
CA GLN A 83 -4.72 2.30 -8.78
C GLN A 83 -4.22 3.51 -7.99
N SER A 84 -5.08 4.49 -7.72
CA SER A 84 -4.66 5.67 -6.95
C SER A 84 -4.33 5.34 -5.50
N PHE A 85 -5.07 4.42 -4.88
CA PHE A 85 -4.76 3.89 -3.56
C PHE A 85 -3.37 3.23 -3.54
N SER A 86 -3.06 2.39 -4.52
CA SER A 86 -1.76 1.73 -4.65
C SER A 86 -0.63 2.74 -4.87
N ILE A 87 -0.86 3.79 -5.68
CA ILE A 87 0.13 4.86 -5.91
C ILE A 87 0.48 5.56 -4.59
N VAL A 88 -0.51 5.93 -3.77
CA VAL A 88 -0.24 6.59 -2.49
C VAL A 88 0.49 5.65 -1.52
N LEU A 89 0.14 4.36 -1.48
CA LEU A 89 0.88 3.39 -0.66
C LEU A 89 2.35 3.27 -1.09
N ILE A 90 2.61 3.25 -2.40
CA ILE A 90 3.99 3.22 -2.94
C ILE A 90 4.73 4.46 -2.49
N LEU A 91 4.17 5.64 -2.74
CA LEU A 91 4.81 6.91 -2.36
C LEU A 91 5.08 6.98 -0.87
N HIS A 92 4.11 6.61 -0.03
CA HIS A 92 4.29 6.57 1.41
C HIS A 92 5.41 5.64 1.82
N GLY A 93 5.47 4.41 1.29
CA GLY A 93 6.53 3.47 1.64
C GLY A 93 7.91 3.86 1.14
N LEU A 94 8.00 4.58 0.01
CA LEU A 94 9.27 5.11 -0.49
C LEU A 94 9.80 6.33 0.29
N LEU A 95 8.99 6.93 1.18
CA LEU A 95 9.44 8.01 2.06
C LEU A 95 10.22 7.49 3.28
N TYR A 96 10.15 6.20 3.58
CA TYR A 96 10.90 5.60 4.67
C TYR A 96 12.38 5.43 4.30
N GLN A 97 13.27 5.60 5.27
CA GLN A 97 14.72 5.46 5.03
C GLN A 97 15.13 3.98 4.87
N ASP A 98 14.39 3.07 5.48
CA ASP A 98 14.55 1.61 5.39
C ASP A 98 13.80 0.99 4.21
N CYS A 99 13.30 1.80 3.25
CA CYS A 99 12.43 1.29 2.19
C CYS A 99 13.07 0.19 1.31
N PHE A 100 14.39 0.14 1.18
CA PHE A 100 15.11 -0.93 0.47
C PHE A 100 15.86 -1.88 1.40
N ASP A 101 15.59 -1.81 2.70
CA ASP A 101 16.07 -2.81 3.64
C ASP A 101 15.19 -4.06 3.52
N PHE A 102 15.79 -5.17 3.15
CA PHE A 102 15.08 -6.45 3.03
C PHE A 102 15.59 -7.48 4.03
N ASP A 103 16.58 -7.07 4.82
CA ASP A 103 17.17 -7.88 5.87
C ASP A 103 16.65 -7.29 7.20
N ASN A 104 16.24 -8.17 8.12
CA ASN A 104 15.68 -7.74 9.40
C ASN A 104 16.72 -7.09 10.31
#